data_AF-A0A914GNJ4-F1
#
_entry.id   AF-A0A914GNJ4-F1
#
_cell.length_a   1.000
_cell.length_b   1.000
_cell.length_c   1.000
_cell.angle_alpha   90.00
_cell.angle_beta   90.00
_cell.angle_gamma   90.00
#
_symmetry.space_group_name_H-M   'P 1'
#
loop_
_entity.id
_entity.type
_entity.pdbx_description
1 polymer ?
#
loop_
_entity_poly.entity_id
_entity_poly.type
_entity_poly.pdbx_seq_one_letter_code
_entity_poly.pdbx_strand_id
1 'polypeptide(L)'
;MSNSDIYLKYEQICTKLEPAAECSRKCSPLAHAQFHQLSANFRLHCVDFEEELEDHLSCLQKNTVKVEKKCNELCKQDDDEGNIDKQKASCKQNECNLKCHLKGLVEYCPESAKVQKKIQIQKTRELERMREHEKFNLLPFECQQLHDHKHVERILDDL
;
A
#
# COMPACT_ATOMS: atom_id res chain seq x y z
N MET A 1 2.96 1.35 10.27
CA MET A 1 4.24 1.24 9.55
C MET A 1 4.04 1.86 8.19
N SER A 2 4.94 2.77 7.80
CA SER A 2 4.84 3.48 6.52
C SER A 2 5.36 2.59 5.39
N ASN A 3 5.07 2.97 4.14
CA ASN A 3 5.64 2.29 2.97
C ASN A 3 7.19 2.34 2.98
N SER A 4 7.80 3.31 3.66
CA SER A 4 9.27 3.39 3.76
C SER A 4 9.89 2.33 4.64
N ASP A 5 9.19 1.87 5.68
CA ASP A 5 9.69 0.78 6.53
C ASP A 5 9.91 -0.51 5.72
N ILE A 6 9.09 -0.74 4.69
CA ILE A 6 9.20 -1.92 3.82
C ILE A 6 10.52 -1.89 3.06
N TYR A 7 10.86 -0.78 2.41
CA TYR A 7 12.10 -0.71 1.63
C TYR A 7 13.35 -0.65 2.52
N LEU A 8 13.32 0.14 3.60
CA LEU A 8 14.46 0.28 4.51
C LEU A 8 14.85 -1.02 5.22
N LYS A 9 13.86 -1.89 5.47
CA LYS A 9 14.05 -3.17 6.15
C LYS A 9 13.71 -4.35 5.24
N TYR A 10 13.78 -4.14 3.92
CA TYR A 10 13.32 -5.09 2.91
C TYR A 10 13.86 -6.50 3.17
N GLU A 11 15.18 -6.65 3.18
CA GLU A 11 15.88 -7.91 3.46
C GLU A 11 15.40 -8.59 4.76
N GLN A 12 15.32 -7.82 5.85
CA GLN A 12 14.95 -8.36 7.16
C GLN A 12 13.49 -8.83 7.21
N ILE A 13 12.62 -8.15 6.46
CA ILE A 13 11.19 -8.47 6.35
C ILE A 13 11.02 -9.70 5.42
N CYS A 14 11.65 -9.68 4.25
CA CYS A 14 11.49 -10.72 3.24
C CYS A 14 12.10 -12.06 3.68
N THR A 15 13.27 -12.05 4.33
CA THR A 15 13.89 -13.23 4.97
C THR A 15 12.94 -13.96 5.93
N LYS A 16 12.01 -13.25 6.58
CA LYS A 16 11.02 -13.85 7.49
C LYS A 16 9.74 -14.25 6.79
N LEU A 17 9.30 -13.47 5.80
CA LEU A 17 8.02 -13.68 5.13
C LEU A 17 8.06 -14.77 4.08
N GLU A 18 9.17 -14.95 3.37
CA GLU A 18 9.30 -16.00 2.36
C GLU A 18 9.11 -17.40 2.95
N PRO A 19 9.81 -17.82 4.04
CA PRO A 19 9.57 -19.12 4.65
C PRO A 19 8.15 -19.27 5.22
N ALA A 20 7.58 -18.18 5.76
CA ALA A 20 6.22 -18.18 6.27
C ALA A 20 5.19 -18.38 5.14
N ALA A 21 5.40 -17.74 4.00
CA ALA A 21 4.56 -17.89 2.81
C ALA A 21 4.65 -19.32 2.26
N GLU A 22 5.84 -19.91 2.19
CA GLU A 22 6.01 -21.31 1.78
C GLU A 22 5.31 -22.26 2.76
N CYS A 23 5.46 -22.04 4.07
CA CYS A 23 4.78 -22.82 5.10
C CYS A 23 3.25 -22.75 4.96
N SER A 24 2.71 -21.56 4.67
CA SER A 24 1.27 -21.33 4.53
C SER A 24 0.62 -22.19 3.43
N ARG A 25 1.38 -22.56 2.38
CA ARG A 25 0.90 -23.41 1.28
C ARG A 25 0.55 -24.83 1.74
N LYS A 26 1.11 -25.26 2.87
CA LYS A 26 0.86 -26.57 3.49
C LYS A 26 -0.30 -26.52 4.50
N CYS A 27 -0.82 -25.34 4.80
CA CYS A 27 -1.95 -25.15 5.72
C CYS A 27 -3.30 -25.39 5.01
N SER A 28 -4.39 -25.36 5.78
CA SER A 28 -5.73 -25.44 5.19
C SER A 28 -5.99 -24.25 4.24
N PRO A 29 -6.90 -24.40 3.25
CA PRO A 29 -7.22 -23.30 2.34
C PRO A 29 -7.64 -22.02 3.05
N LEU A 30 -8.38 -22.14 4.16
CA LEU A 30 -8.78 -20.99 4.98
C LEU A 30 -7.58 -20.31 5.64
N ALA A 31 -6.68 -21.07 6.25
CA ALA A 31 -5.48 -20.53 6.90
C ALA A 31 -4.52 -19.90 5.87
N HIS A 32 -4.37 -20.51 4.70
CA HIS A 32 -3.60 -19.96 3.60
C HIS A 32 -4.19 -18.63 3.10
N ALA A 33 -5.52 -18.57 2.89
CA ALA A 33 -6.20 -17.35 2.50
C ALA A 33 -6.04 -16.23 3.55
N GLN A 34 -6.19 -16.56 4.84
CA GLN A 34 -5.99 -15.61 5.94
C GLN A 34 -4.55 -15.09 6.01
N PHE A 35 -3.56 -15.97 5.83
CA PHE A 35 -2.15 -15.56 5.75
C PHE A 35 -1.95 -14.58 4.59
N HIS A 36 -2.42 -14.92 3.40
CA HIS A 36 -2.30 -14.06 2.22
C HIS A 36 -2.96 -12.70 2.46
N GLN A 37 -4.16 -12.67 3.03
CA GLN A 37 -4.89 -11.46 3.35
C GLN A 37 -4.15 -10.56 4.36
N LEU A 38 -3.75 -11.11 5.50
CA LEU A 38 -3.11 -10.35 6.58
C LEU A 38 -1.68 -9.91 6.24
N SER A 39 -0.99 -10.64 5.39
CA SER A 39 0.39 -10.34 5.00
C SER A 39 0.49 -9.47 3.74
N ALA A 40 -0.63 -9.14 3.07
CA ALA A 40 -0.63 -8.49 1.75
C ALA A 40 0.31 -7.27 1.66
N ASN A 41 0.32 -6.40 2.67
CA ASN A 41 1.18 -5.22 2.70
C ASN A 41 2.67 -5.53 2.49
N PHE A 42 3.15 -6.68 2.95
CA PHE A 42 4.56 -7.06 2.88
C PHE A 42 4.81 -8.19 1.88
N ARG A 43 3.93 -9.20 1.84
CA ARG A 43 3.97 -10.32 0.89
C ARG A 43 4.05 -9.83 -0.55
N LEU A 44 3.30 -8.78 -0.90
CA LEU A 44 3.34 -8.24 -2.25
C LEU A 44 4.76 -7.78 -2.64
N HIS A 45 5.51 -7.21 -1.72
CA HIS A 45 6.86 -6.72 -1.98
C HIS A 45 7.92 -7.83 -1.90
N CYS A 46 7.73 -8.82 -1.03
CA CYS A 46 8.74 -9.84 -0.72
C CYS A 46 8.53 -11.18 -1.41
N VAL A 47 7.36 -11.43 -2.00
CA VAL A 47 7.01 -12.75 -2.56
C VAL A 47 6.37 -12.59 -3.93
N ASP A 48 5.36 -11.73 -4.05
CA ASP A 48 4.58 -11.68 -5.30
C ASP A 48 5.27 -10.84 -6.40
N PHE A 49 6.04 -9.82 -6.01
CA PHE A 49 6.73 -8.89 -6.93
C PHE A 49 8.21 -8.71 -6.59
N GLU A 50 8.82 -9.66 -5.89
CA GLU A 50 10.22 -9.55 -5.44
C GLU A 50 11.20 -9.46 -6.62
N GLU A 51 11.13 -10.40 -7.57
CA GLU A 51 11.92 -10.35 -8.82
C GLU A 51 11.73 -9.03 -9.61
N GLU A 52 10.49 -8.52 -9.72
CA GLU A 52 10.21 -7.25 -10.40
C GLU A 52 10.72 -6.02 -9.62
N LEU A 53 10.96 -6.16 -8.31
CA LEU A 53 11.44 -5.08 -7.45
C LEU A 53 12.96 -5.07 -7.30
N GLU A 54 13.63 -6.23 -7.42
CA GLU A 54 15.05 -6.42 -7.13
C GLU A 54 15.93 -5.37 -7.83
N ASP A 55 15.72 -5.18 -9.13
CA ASP A 55 16.42 -4.21 -9.97
C ASP A 55 16.22 -2.74 -9.54
N HIS A 56 15.23 -2.46 -8.70
CA HIS A 56 14.82 -1.12 -8.29
C HIS A 56 15.06 -0.84 -6.81
N LEU A 57 15.36 -1.86 -6.00
CA LEU A 57 15.46 -1.75 -4.54
C LEU A 57 16.44 -0.68 -4.09
N SER A 58 17.62 -0.61 -4.70
CA SER A 58 18.64 0.39 -4.35
C SER A 58 18.12 1.82 -4.51
N CYS A 59 17.40 2.10 -5.59
CA CYS A 59 16.81 3.42 -5.82
C CYS A 59 15.68 3.71 -4.84
N LEU A 60 14.78 2.74 -4.63
CA LEU A 60 13.63 2.87 -3.74
C LEU A 60 14.06 3.12 -2.29
N GLN A 61 15.04 2.36 -1.80
CA GLN A 61 15.63 2.52 -0.46
C GLN A 61 16.21 3.91 -0.24
N LYS A 62 16.94 4.42 -1.23
CA LYS A 62 17.59 5.74 -1.16
C LYS A 62 16.58 6.88 -1.10
N ASN A 63 15.44 6.75 -1.79
CA ASN A 63 14.51 7.85 -1.99
C ASN A 63 13.24 7.77 -1.13
N THR A 64 12.87 6.61 -0.60
CA THR A 64 11.57 6.45 0.11
C THR A 64 11.40 7.39 1.29
N VAL A 65 12.44 7.57 2.12
CA VAL A 65 12.37 8.47 3.31
C VAL A 65 12.19 9.92 2.89
N LYS A 66 12.87 10.33 1.81
CA LYS A 66 12.76 11.68 1.26
C LYS A 66 11.34 11.92 0.73
N VAL A 67 10.79 10.96 0.00
CA VAL A 67 9.42 11.03 -0.53
C VAL A 67 8.40 11.06 0.62
N GLU A 68 8.54 10.18 1.62
CA GLU A 68 7.65 10.14 2.77
C GLU A 68 7.61 11.47 3.52
N LYS A 69 8.77 12.04 3.82
CA LYS A 69 8.83 13.33 4.51
C LYS A 69 8.12 14.42 3.71
N LYS A 70 8.39 14.52 2.40
CA LYS A 70 7.75 15.48 1.50
C LYS A 70 6.22 15.30 1.48
N CYS A 71 5.75 14.05 1.43
CA CYS A 71 4.32 13.76 1.35
C CYS A 71 3.59 14.00 2.67
N ASN A 72 4.18 13.65 3.80
CA ASN A 72 3.62 13.94 5.12
C ASN A 72 3.47 15.45 5.36
N GLU A 73 4.40 16.27 4.85
CA GLU A 73 4.31 17.73 4.90
C GLU A 73 3.22 18.26 3.95
N LEU A 74 3.16 17.76 2.71
CA LEU A 74 2.24 18.23 1.68
C LEU A 74 0.78 17.82 1.92
N CYS A 75 0.56 16.63 2.50
CA CYS A 75 -0.76 16.06 2.73
C CYS A 75 -1.24 16.24 4.18
N LYS A 76 -0.58 17.09 4.96
CA LYS A 76 -1.04 17.41 6.32
C LYS A 76 -2.41 18.09 6.26
N GLN A 77 -3.33 17.70 7.14
CA GLN A 77 -4.61 18.38 7.34
C GLN A 77 -4.59 19.16 8.65
N ASP A 78 -5.39 20.23 8.70
CA ASP A 78 -5.63 21.02 9.89
C ASP A 78 -6.65 20.32 10.80
N ASP A 79 -6.35 20.25 12.10
CA ASP A 79 -7.01 19.37 13.10
C ASP A 79 -8.43 19.80 13.55
N ASP A 80 -9.13 20.66 12.81
CA ASP A 80 -10.24 21.47 13.36
C ASP A 80 -11.67 20.93 13.16
N GLU A 81 -11.88 19.70 12.71
CA GLU A 81 -13.24 19.18 12.42
C GLU A 81 -13.70 18.02 13.34
N GLY A 82 -15.03 17.84 13.45
CA GLY A 82 -15.71 16.86 14.34
C GLY A 82 -15.49 15.39 13.94
N ASN A 83 -16.05 14.41 14.68
CA ASN A 83 -15.63 13.00 14.57
C ASN A 83 -15.93 12.29 13.21
N ILE A 84 -17.07 12.55 12.57
CA ILE A 84 -17.37 12.04 11.20
C ILE A 84 -16.49 12.76 10.16
N ASP A 85 -16.29 14.06 10.37
CA ASP A 85 -15.42 14.87 9.53
C ASP A 85 -13.96 14.40 9.64
N LYS A 86 -13.50 13.96 10.82
CA LYS A 86 -12.16 13.38 11.03
C LYS A 86 -11.90 12.14 10.20
N GLN A 87 -12.85 11.21 10.11
CA GLN A 87 -12.65 10.00 9.31
C GLN A 87 -12.59 10.32 7.81
N LYS A 88 -13.48 11.19 7.34
CA LYS A 88 -13.47 11.71 5.98
C LYS A 88 -12.17 12.45 5.66
N ALA A 89 -11.74 13.32 6.56
CA ALA A 89 -10.49 14.07 6.46
C ALA A 89 -9.31 13.09 6.36
N SER A 90 -9.21 12.13 7.28
CA SER A 90 -8.19 11.08 7.27
C SER A 90 -8.14 10.29 5.96
N CYS A 91 -9.30 9.95 5.37
CA CYS A 91 -9.34 9.27 4.08
C CYS A 91 -8.87 10.17 2.93
N LYS A 92 -9.23 11.46 2.91
CA LYS A 92 -8.66 12.41 1.92
C LYS A 92 -7.15 12.57 2.08
N GLN A 93 -6.66 12.60 3.31
CA GLN A 93 -5.22 12.63 3.59
C GLN A 93 -4.53 11.35 3.08
N ASN A 94 -5.13 10.18 3.29
CA ASN A 94 -4.59 8.91 2.78
C ASN A 94 -4.56 8.88 1.24
N GLU A 95 -5.57 9.43 0.57
CA GLU A 95 -5.58 9.56 -0.89
C GLU A 95 -4.47 10.49 -1.38
N CYS A 96 -4.30 11.64 -0.73
CA CYS A 96 -3.19 12.56 -1.02
C CYS A 96 -1.83 11.87 -0.83
N ASN A 97 -1.65 11.16 0.29
CA ASN A 97 -0.42 10.44 0.60
C ASN A 97 -0.14 9.35 -0.45
N LEU A 98 -1.15 8.58 -0.86
CA LEU A 98 -1.02 7.58 -1.92
C LEU A 98 -0.52 8.20 -3.23
N LYS A 99 -1.18 9.27 -3.69
CA LYS A 99 -0.81 10.00 -4.91
C LYS A 99 0.61 10.56 -4.82
N CYS A 100 0.90 11.27 -3.73
CA CYS A 100 2.18 11.90 -3.52
C CYS A 100 3.32 10.89 -3.45
N HIS A 101 3.13 9.79 -2.72
CA HIS A 101 4.15 8.75 -2.59
C HIS A 101 4.47 8.09 -3.91
N LEU A 102 3.45 7.67 -4.66
CA LEU A 102 3.68 7.02 -5.94
C LEU A 102 4.35 7.98 -6.92
N LYS A 103 3.83 9.20 -7.05
CA LYS A 103 4.43 10.23 -7.91
C LYS A 103 5.88 10.51 -7.54
N GLY A 104 6.17 10.66 -6.25
CA GLY A 104 7.52 10.94 -5.77
C GLY A 104 8.47 9.77 -6.04
N LEU A 105 8.06 8.53 -5.78
CA LEU A 105 8.90 7.36 -6.06
C LEU A 105 9.14 7.21 -7.56
N VAL A 106 8.14 7.43 -8.41
CA VAL A 106 8.27 7.38 -9.88
C VAL A 106 9.14 8.51 -10.41
N GLU A 107 9.09 9.70 -9.82
CA GLU A 107 9.96 10.82 -10.18
C GLU A 107 11.44 10.50 -9.92
N TYR A 108 11.76 9.83 -8.81
CA TYR A 108 13.15 9.47 -8.48
C TYR A 108 13.61 8.14 -9.07
N CYS A 109 12.68 7.18 -9.26
CA CYS A 109 12.94 5.81 -9.67
C CYS A 109 11.95 5.41 -10.80
N PRO A 110 12.06 6.02 -11.99
CA PRO A 110 11.05 5.89 -13.06
C PRO A 110 10.86 4.45 -13.53
N GLU A 111 11.92 3.64 -13.58
CA GLU A 111 11.86 2.23 -13.97
C GLU A 111 10.94 1.40 -13.05
N SER A 112 10.79 1.81 -11.77
CA SER A 112 9.93 1.13 -10.82
C SER A 112 8.43 1.42 -11.01
N ALA A 113 8.05 2.36 -11.87
CA ALA A 113 6.67 2.85 -11.95
C ALA A 113 5.64 1.75 -12.17
N LYS A 114 5.96 0.82 -13.08
CA LYS A 114 5.06 -0.29 -13.42
C LYS A 114 4.82 -1.21 -12.22
N VAL A 115 5.89 -1.63 -11.54
CA VAL A 115 5.79 -2.53 -10.39
C VAL A 115 5.14 -1.84 -9.18
N GLN A 116 5.45 -0.56 -8.94
CA GLN A 116 4.80 0.22 -7.89
C GLN A 116 3.28 0.36 -8.11
N LYS A 117 2.85 0.65 -9.36
CA LYS A 117 1.42 0.69 -9.72
C LYS A 117 0.74 -0.66 -9.48
N LYS A 118 1.34 -1.75 -9.96
CA LYS A 118 0.82 -3.13 -9.74
C LYS A 118 0.65 -3.45 -8.26
N ILE A 119 1.65 -3.15 -7.43
CA ILE A 119 1.62 -3.40 -6.00
C ILE A 119 0.47 -2.65 -5.33
N GLN A 120 0.28 -1.36 -5.64
CA GLN A 120 -0.81 -0.58 -5.04
C GLN A 120 -2.18 -1.09 -5.44
N ILE A 121 -2.39 -1.41 -6.73
CA ILE A 121 -3.66 -1.98 -7.20
C ILE A 121 -3.94 -3.32 -6.51
N GLN A 122 -2.93 -4.20 -6.44
CA GLN A 122 -3.11 -5.51 -5.82
C GLN A 122 -3.36 -5.39 -4.31
N LYS A 123 -2.68 -4.47 -3.62
CA LYS A 123 -2.94 -4.16 -2.21
C LYS A 123 -4.39 -3.73 -1.98
N THR A 124 -4.94 -2.87 -2.84
CA THR A 124 -6.35 -2.46 -2.74
C THR A 124 -7.30 -3.62 -3.03
N ARG A 125 -6.99 -4.50 -3.99
CA ARG A 125 -7.80 -5.71 -4.24
C ARG A 125 -7.85 -6.65 -3.03
N GLU A 126 -6.74 -6.81 -2.32
CA GLU A 126 -6.74 -7.62 -1.09
C GLU A 126 -7.59 -6.95 0.01
N LEU A 127 -7.53 -5.62 0.16
CA LEU A 127 -8.39 -4.87 1.08
C LEU A 127 -9.88 -5.02 0.75
N GLU A 128 -10.23 -4.97 -0.54
CA GLU A 128 -11.61 -5.16 -1.00
C GLU A 128 -12.14 -6.56 -0.65
N ARG A 129 -11.33 -7.60 -0.88
CA ARG A 129 -11.66 -8.99 -0.54
C ARG A 129 -11.85 -9.22 0.97
N MET A 130 -11.19 -8.42 1.80
CA MET A 130 -11.31 -8.47 3.26
C MET A 130 -12.50 -7.67 3.80
N ARG A 131 -13.23 -6.92 2.96
CA ARG A 131 -14.26 -6.03 3.47
C ARG A 131 -15.47 -6.81 3.99
N GLU A 132 -15.86 -6.53 5.23
CA GLU A 132 -17.22 -6.85 5.68
C GLU A 132 -18.19 -5.83 5.06
N HIS A 133 -19.13 -6.30 4.25
CA HIS A 133 -20.00 -5.42 3.45
C HIS A 133 -20.78 -4.42 4.31
N GLU A 134 -21.29 -4.87 5.47
CA GLU A 134 -22.03 -4.02 6.41
C GLU A 134 -21.17 -2.89 6.95
N LYS A 135 -19.94 -3.18 7.40
CA LYS A 135 -19.02 -2.17 7.92
C LYS A 135 -18.56 -1.19 6.85
N PHE A 136 -18.33 -1.66 5.63
CA PHE A 136 -17.90 -0.81 4.53
C PHE A 136 -18.95 0.24 4.17
N ASN A 137 -20.23 -0.13 4.14
CA ASN A 137 -21.30 0.79 3.73
C ASN A 137 -21.51 1.94 4.74
N LEU A 138 -20.97 1.80 5.96
CA LEU A 138 -20.97 2.83 7.00
C LEU A 138 -19.80 3.82 6.86
N LEU A 139 -18.81 3.53 6.02
CA LEU A 139 -17.66 4.42 5.82
C LEU A 139 -18.06 5.67 5.01
N PRO A 140 -17.44 6.83 5.26
CA PRO A 140 -17.55 7.98 4.38
C PRO A 140 -17.19 7.63 2.92
N PHE A 141 -17.80 8.31 1.96
CA PHE A 141 -17.60 8.04 0.53
C PHE A 141 -16.12 8.08 0.12
N GLU A 142 -15.36 9.04 0.64
CA GLU A 142 -13.92 9.18 0.38
C GLU A 142 -13.12 7.96 0.88
N CYS A 143 -13.56 7.33 1.97
CA CYS A 143 -12.95 6.10 2.47
C CYS A 143 -13.34 4.90 1.60
N GLN A 144 -14.59 4.80 1.16
CA GLN A 144 -15.04 3.73 0.28
C GLN A 144 -14.25 3.72 -1.03
N GLN A 145 -13.95 4.90 -1.57
CA GLN A 145 -13.17 5.07 -2.79
C GLN A 145 -11.73 4.53 -2.66
N LEU A 146 -11.07 4.70 -1.52
CA LEU A 146 -9.72 4.15 -1.29
C LEU A 146 -9.67 2.63 -1.19
N HIS A 147 -10.82 2.00 -0.98
CA HIS A 147 -10.97 0.55 -0.94
C HIS A 147 -11.50 -0.03 -2.26
N ASP A 148 -11.79 0.80 -3.26
CA ASP A 148 -12.16 0.39 -4.62
C ASP A 148 -10.91 0.38 -5.51
N HIS A 149 -10.46 -0.80 -5.91
CA HIS A 149 -9.25 -0.93 -6.74
C HIS A 149 -9.39 -0.22 -8.09
N LYS A 150 -10.59 -0.09 -8.67
CA LYS A 150 -10.80 0.62 -9.93
C LYS A 150 -10.69 2.13 -9.76
N HIS A 151 -11.11 2.63 -8.60
CA HIS A 151 -10.90 4.03 -8.26
C HIS A 151 -9.40 4.32 -8.05
N VAL A 152 -8.71 3.46 -7.31
CA VAL A 152 -7.26 3.57 -7.13
C VAL A 152 -6.54 3.48 -8.47
N GLU A 153 -6.86 2.52 -9.33
CA GLU A 153 -6.27 2.38 -10.67
C GLU A 153 -6.39 3.67 -11.49
N ARG A 154 -7.59 4.29 -11.54
CA ARG A 154 -7.78 5.59 -12.21
C ARG A 154 -6.91 6.71 -11.62
N ILE A 155 -6.80 6.78 -10.29
CA ILE A 155 -5.90 7.73 -9.64
C ILE A 155 -4.46 7.54 -10.12
N LEU A 156 -4.01 6.28 -10.27
CA LEU A 156 -2.63 5.99 -10.66
C LEU A 156 -2.38 6.18 -12.15
N ASP A 157 -3.39 6.05 -13.00
CA ASP A 157 -3.27 6.29 -14.45
C ASP A 157 -3.08 7.77 -14.78
N ASP A 158 -3.57 8.66 -13.92
CA ASP A 158 -3.39 10.12 -14.02
C ASP A 158 -1.98 10.60 -13.56
N LEU A 159 -1.10 9.67 -13.15
CA LEU A 159 0.28 9.92 -12.68
C LEU A 159 1.34 9.47 -13.69
#